data_AF-A0A846JD32-F1
#
_entry.id   AF-A0A846JD32-F1
#
_cell.length_a   1.000
_cell.length_b   1.000
_cell.length_c   1.000
_cell.angle_alpha   90.00
_cell.angle_beta   90.00
_cell.angle_gamma   90.00
#
_symmetry.space_group_name_H-M   'P 1'
#
loop_
_entity.id
_entity.type
_entity.pdbx_description
1 polymer ?
#
loop_
_entity_poly.entity_id
_entity_poly.type
_entity_poly.pdbx_seq_one_letter_code
_entity_poly.pdbx_strand_id
1 'polypeptide(L)'
;MKTNPVTLILAAVFFSPILKGFLSKFSSPNLKLDIKDINKTISFVISLFLGIYYSKKIFIEHNVGIYKDIYERIPKNIIKYIDNNFFMVYVVLTPLIIFIIYKIIFLILDILNSITIYPILDKLEDILRDKGNIFKRIFGALFNIPKSICYVLLIAFVLNIFSMFTKNDTLNKYLQSSKIYNNICKQAIIPVTNSKIAQKLPNIINNSFKIVVKEEAGKNSSQQNNFKDKKTIVYYNGVTLEEGIKSNKQINNFARHLAAEDATSKGKAKIIYDWIGTNISYDHDKAEKVLKDNFQVKSGAIPTFNSKSGICFDYSCLFIAMCRANDIKVRLVTGEGFNGVSWVSHAWNQVYIPEEGRWINVDPTFYKGGNYFDTKRFDIDHRKSQIAGEW
;
A
#
# COMPACT_ATOMS: atom_id res chain seq x y z
N MET A 1 1.97 -39.09 -3.80
CA MET A 1 2.22 -37.62 -3.77
C MET A 1 0.88 -36.92 -3.99
N LYS A 2 0.36 -36.19 -3.00
CA LYS A 2 -0.84 -35.35 -3.24
C LYS A 2 -0.41 -34.18 -4.14
N THR A 3 -0.88 -34.19 -5.38
CA THR A 3 -0.62 -33.13 -6.35
C THR A 3 -1.27 -31.83 -5.87
N ASN A 4 -0.48 -30.77 -5.82
CA ASN A 4 -0.94 -29.45 -5.39
C ASN A 4 -1.86 -28.84 -6.48
N PRO A 5 -3.08 -28.39 -6.14
CA PRO A 5 -4.04 -27.88 -7.12
C PRO A 5 -3.56 -26.62 -7.85
N VAL A 6 -2.84 -25.71 -7.17
CA VAL A 6 -2.24 -24.52 -7.80
C VAL A 6 -1.22 -24.92 -8.86
N THR A 7 -0.37 -25.92 -8.56
CA THR A 7 0.59 -26.46 -9.52
C THR A 7 -0.11 -27.04 -10.75
N LEU A 8 -1.22 -27.76 -10.57
CA LEU A 8 -2.01 -28.31 -11.68
C LEU A 8 -2.65 -27.21 -12.52
N ILE A 9 -3.22 -26.19 -11.88
CA ILE A 9 -3.82 -25.04 -12.58
C ILE A 9 -2.77 -24.32 -13.42
N LEU A 10 -1.61 -23.98 -12.83
CA LEU A 10 -0.55 -23.29 -13.56
C LEU A 10 0.00 -24.14 -14.70
N ALA A 11 0.16 -25.45 -14.50
CA ALA A 11 0.56 -26.36 -15.57
C ALA A 11 -0.50 -26.42 -16.68
N ALA A 12 -1.78 -26.52 -16.35
CA ALA A 12 -2.86 -26.53 -17.33
C ALA A 12 -2.92 -25.22 -18.13
N VAL A 13 -2.78 -24.08 -17.45
CA VAL A 13 -2.71 -22.75 -18.08
C VAL A 13 -1.50 -22.64 -19.01
N PHE A 14 -0.34 -23.20 -18.62
CA PHE A 14 0.85 -23.21 -19.45
C PHE A 14 0.71 -24.10 -20.69
N PHE A 15 0.19 -25.32 -20.53
CA PHE A 15 0.11 -26.27 -21.64
C PHE A 15 -1.07 -26.00 -22.58
N SER A 16 -2.12 -25.29 -22.15
CA SER A 16 -3.31 -25.10 -22.99
C SER A 16 -3.03 -24.36 -24.32
N PRO A 17 -2.25 -23.26 -24.39
CA PRO A 17 -2.00 -22.58 -25.65
C PRO A 17 -1.00 -23.36 -26.51
N ILE A 18 -0.02 -24.04 -25.89
CA ILE A 18 0.94 -24.91 -26.58
C ILE A 18 0.20 -26.07 -27.26
N LEU A 19 -0.69 -26.74 -26.52
CA LEU A 19 -1.50 -27.84 -27.05
C LEU A 19 -2.43 -27.35 -28.15
N LYS A 20 -3.09 -26.20 -27.95
CA LYS A 20 -3.90 -25.55 -28.99
C LYS A 20 -3.08 -25.31 -30.26
N GLY A 21 -1.89 -24.72 -30.14
CA GLY A 21 -0.98 -24.45 -31.25
C GLY A 21 -0.50 -25.73 -31.96
N PHE A 22 -0.23 -26.79 -31.19
CA PHE A 22 0.11 -28.10 -31.76
C PHE A 22 -1.07 -28.69 -32.55
N LEU A 23 -2.30 -28.60 -32.03
CA LEU A 23 -3.47 -29.15 -32.69
C LEU A 23 -3.88 -28.33 -33.93
N SER A 24 -3.84 -27.00 -33.83
CA SER A 24 -4.22 -26.08 -34.91
C SER A 24 -3.19 -25.95 -36.01
N LYS A 25 -1.95 -26.42 -35.79
CA LYS A 25 -0.78 -26.20 -36.65
C LYS A 25 -0.39 -24.71 -36.72
N PHE A 26 0.80 -24.43 -37.25
CA PHE A 26 1.23 -23.07 -37.56
C PHE A 26 0.30 -22.45 -38.60
N SER A 27 -0.14 -21.22 -38.32
CA SER A 27 -0.96 -20.38 -39.20
C SER A 27 -0.72 -18.93 -38.82
N SER A 28 -0.28 -18.09 -39.77
CA SER A 28 0.01 -16.69 -39.49
C SER A 28 -1.25 -15.95 -38.99
N PRO A 29 -2.44 -16.09 -39.61
CA PRO A 29 -3.67 -15.47 -39.09
C PRO A 29 -3.98 -15.82 -37.63
N ASN A 30 -3.87 -17.09 -37.26
CA ASN A 30 -4.14 -17.52 -35.88
C ASN A 30 -3.12 -16.95 -34.89
N LEU A 31 -1.84 -16.96 -35.25
CA LEU A 31 -0.78 -16.43 -34.39
C LEU A 31 -0.86 -14.90 -34.24
N LYS A 32 -1.29 -14.19 -35.28
CA LYS A 32 -1.57 -12.74 -35.20
C LYS A 32 -2.68 -12.44 -34.20
N LEU A 33 -3.75 -13.24 -34.18
CA LEU A 33 -4.81 -13.15 -33.17
C LEU A 33 -4.29 -13.46 -31.77
N ASP A 34 -3.46 -14.51 -31.64
CA ASP A 34 -2.85 -14.87 -30.36
C ASP A 34 -1.94 -13.74 -29.82
N ILE A 35 -1.15 -13.10 -30.69
CA ILE A 35 -0.34 -11.91 -30.35
C ILE A 35 -1.25 -10.74 -29.95
N LYS A 36 -2.36 -10.52 -30.65
CA LYS A 36 -3.32 -9.47 -30.29
C LYS A 36 -3.90 -9.69 -28.90
N ASP A 37 -4.18 -10.93 -28.51
CA ASP A 37 -4.64 -11.25 -27.15
C ASP A 37 -3.55 -11.07 -26.08
N ILE A 38 -2.29 -11.39 -26.41
CA ILE A 38 -1.14 -11.06 -25.55
C ILE A 38 -1.05 -9.54 -25.37
N ASN A 39 -1.14 -8.76 -26.46
CA ASN A 39 -1.11 -7.30 -26.42
C ASN A 39 -2.22 -6.74 -25.52
N LYS A 40 -3.45 -7.26 -25.60
CA LYS A 40 -4.54 -6.86 -24.68
C LYS A 40 -4.15 -7.11 -23.22
N THR A 41 -3.59 -8.28 -22.93
CA THR A 41 -3.20 -8.66 -21.57
C THR A 41 -2.09 -7.75 -21.02
N ILE A 42 -1.02 -7.57 -21.78
CA ILE A 42 0.11 -6.70 -21.42
C ILE A 42 -0.37 -5.26 -21.22
N SER A 43 -1.17 -4.75 -22.16
CA SER A 43 -1.70 -3.38 -22.09
C SER A 43 -2.56 -3.19 -20.85
N PHE A 44 -3.39 -4.16 -20.50
CA PHE A 44 -4.23 -4.09 -19.30
C PHE A 44 -3.38 -4.02 -18.04
N VAL A 45 -2.41 -4.93 -17.89
CA VAL A 45 -1.53 -4.94 -16.71
C VAL A 45 -0.75 -3.64 -16.57
N ILE A 46 -0.10 -3.15 -17.63
CA ILE A 46 0.64 -1.88 -17.58
C ILE A 46 -0.30 -0.71 -17.27
N SER A 47 -1.50 -0.70 -17.87
CA SER A 47 -2.48 0.36 -17.64
C SER A 47 -3.01 0.42 -16.22
N LEU A 48 -3.13 -0.71 -15.52
CA LEU A 48 -3.51 -0.72 -14.10
C LEU A 48 -2.47 0.05 -13.27
N PHE A 49 -1.18 -0.27 -13.44
CA PHE A 49 -0.11 0.38 -12.68
C PHE A 49 0.03 1.86 -13.02
N LEU A 50 0.12 2.19 -14.32
CA LEU A 50 0.28 3.58 -14.76
C LEU A 50 -0.98 4.41 -14.48
N GLY A 51 -2.17 3.84 -14.65
CA GLY A 51 -3.42 4.54 -14.41
C GLY A 51 -3.62 4.87 -12.94
N ILE A 52 -3.34 3.95 -12.02
CA ILE A 52 -3.35 4.23 -10.58
C ILE A 52 -2.30 5.29 -10.24
N TYR A 53 -1.08 5.16 -10.76
CA TYR A 53 0.02 6.10 -10.51
C TYR A 53 -0.32 7.53 -10.96
N TYR A 54 -0.76 7.69 -12.21
CA TYR A 54 -1.08 9.01 -12.76
C TYR A 54 -2.35 9.59 -12.17
N SER A 55 -3.37 8.78 -11.87
CA SER A 55 -4.59 9.26 -11.18
C SER A 55 -4.23 9.85 -9.82
N LYS A 56 -3.36 9.18 -9.04
CA LYS A 56 -2.87 9.71 -7.76
C LYS A 56 -2.09 11.01 -7.95
N LYS A 57 -1.20 11.07 -8.95
CA LYS A 57 -0.40 12.28 -9.22
C LYS A 57 -1.24 13.47 -9.66
N ILE A 58 -2.26 13.25 -10.48
CA ILE A 58 -3.10 14.32 -11.03
C ILE A 58 -4.13 14.82 -10.02
N PHE A 59 -4.74 13.94 -9.21
CA PHE A 59 -5.87 14.34 -8.36
C PHE A 59 -5.53 14.48 -6.86
N ILE A 60 -4.34 14.07 -6.42
CA ILE A 60 -3.98 14.03 -4.99
C ILE A 60 -2.65 14.71 -4.72
N GLU A 61 -1.65 14.41 -5.53
CA GLU A 61 -0.28 14.91 -5.36
C GLU A 61 0.10 15.92 -6.46
N HIS A 62 -0.87 16.74 -6.90
CA HIS A 62 -0.72 17.63 -8.06
C HIS A 62 0.06 18.93 -7.76
N ASN A 63 0.71 19.04 -6.60
CA ASN A 63 1.32 20.29 -6.17
C ASN A 63 2.63 20.64 -6.91
N VAL A 64 3.06 19.84 -7.89
CA VAL A 64 4.37 19.99 -8.56
C VAL A 64 4.31 19.63 -10.04
N GLY A 65 4.90 20.50 -10.88
CA GLY A 65 5.21 20.24 -12.29
C GLY A 65 3.98 20.04 -13.19
N ILE A 66 4.11 19.16 -14.19
CA ILE A 66 3.08 18.91 -15.22
C ILE A 66 1.72 18.48 -14.64
N TYR A 67 1.69 17.89 -13.44
CA TYR A 67 0.46 17.47 -12.79
C TYR A 67 -0.36 18.65 -12.27
N LYS A 68 0.31 19.73 -11.85
CA LYS A 68 -0.35 20.99 -11.49
C LYS A 68 -1.03 21.60 -12.70
N ASP A 69 -0.30 21.68 -13.82
CA ASP A 69 -0.82 22.24 -15.07
C ASP A 69 -2.01 21.44 -15.61
N ILE A 70 -1.95 20.10 -15.50
CA ILE A 70 -3.08 19.23 -15.88
C ILE A 70 -4.28 19.50 -14.97
N TYR A 71 -4.07 19.58 -13.65
CA TYR A 71 -5.15 19.82 -12.69
C TYR A 71 -5.81 21.18 -12.88
N GLU A 72 -5.03 22.24 -13.08
CA GLU A 72 -5.52 23.61 -13.28
C GLU A 72 -6.30 23.80 -14.59
N ARG A 73 -6.07 22.95 -15.59
CA ARG A 73 -6.86 22.93 -16.84
C ARG A 73 -8.22 22.26 -16.70
N ILE A 74 -8.48 21.54 -15.59
CA ILE A 74 -9.78 20.93 -15.34
C ILE A 74 -10.80 22.04 -15.05
N PRO A 75 -11.99 22.04 -15.66
CA PRO A 75 -13.03 23.02 -15.36
C PRO A 75 -13.31 23.13 -13.85
N LYS A 76 -13.37 24.37 -13.32
CA LYS A 76 -13.54 24.64 -11.87
C LYS A 76 -14.75 23.94 -11.24
N ASN A 77 -15.84 23.77 -12.01
CA ASN A 77 -17.05 23.08 -11.55
C ASN A 77 -16.79 21.59 -11.28
N ILE A 78 -15.92 20.96 -12.07
CA ILE A 78 -15.52 19.56 -11.92
C ILE A 78 -14.57 19.43 -10.73
N ILE A 79 -13.61 20.34 -10.57
CA ILE A 79 -12.68 20.37 -9.43
C ILE A 79 -13.47 20.45 -8.11
N LYS A 80 -14.40 21.41 -8.00
CA LYS A 80 -15.24 21.55 -6.80
C LYS A 80 -16.07 20.30 -6.51
N TYR A 81 -16.51 19.58 -7.53
CA TYR A 81 -17.22 18.31 -7.36
C TYR A 81 -16.30 17.18 -6.90
N ILE A 82 -15.08 17.12 -7.46
CA ILE A 82 -14.02 16.17 -7.12
C ILE A 82 -13.58 16.34 -5.67
N ASP A 83 -13.30 17.57 -5.23
CA ASP A 83 -12.87 17.88 -3.86
C ASP A 83 -13.92 17.45 -2.83
N ASN A 84 -15.20 17.58 -3.17
CA ASN A 84 -16.32 17.17 -2.33
C ASN A 84 -16.63 15.66 -2.40
N ASN A 85 -16.16 14.96 -3.42
CA ASN A 85 -16.49 13.55 -3.68
C ASN A 85 -15.24 12.76 -4.08
N PHE A 86 -14.21 12.78 -3.22
CA PHE A 86 -12.92 12.11 -3.47
C PHE A 86 -13.06 10.62 -3.86
N PHE A 87 -14.10 9.95 -3.35
CA PHE A 87 -14.45 8.58 -3.73
C PHE A 87 -14.80 8.42 -5.22
N MET A 88 -15.47 9.40 -5.84
CA MET A 88 -15.81 9.37 -7.26
C MET A 88 -14.57 9.45 -8.17
N VAL A 89 -13.49 10.08 -7.71
CA VAL A 89 -12.20 10.06 -8.43
C VAL A 89 -11.66 8.64 -8.54
N TYR A 90 -11.74 7.87 -7.45
CA TYR A 90 -11.24 6.50 -7.43
C TYR A 90 -12.15 5.52 -8.16
N VAL A 91 -13.47 5.71 -8.08
CA VAL A 91 -14.43 4.77 -8.69
C VAL A 91 -14.69 5.06 -10.16
N VAL A 92 -14.60 6.32 -10.60
CA VAL A 92 -14.96 6.71 -11.98
C VAL A 92 -13.74 7.17 -12.76
N LEU A 93 -13.00 8.16 -12.25
CA LEU A 93 -11.90 8.78 -13.01
C LEU A 93 -10.69 7.83 -13.15
N THR A 94 -10.39 7.06 -12.11
CA THR A 94 -9.24 6.12 -12.15
C THR A 94 -9.46 5.01 -13.18
N PRO A 95 -10.60 4.30 -13.23
CA PRO A 95 -10.89 3.35 -14.31
C PRO A 95 -10.90 3.98 -15.70
N LEU A 96 -11.36 5.23 -15.84
CA LEU A 96 -11.36 5.94 -17.10
C LEU A 96 -9.93 6.24 -17.59
N ILE A 97 -9.04 6.69 -16.70
CA ILE A 97 -7.62 6.88 -17.01
C ILE A 97 -6.95 5.55 -17.37
N ILE A 98 -7.20 4.49 -16.59
CA ILE A 98 -6.71 3.13 -16.89
C ILE A 98 -7.14 2.72 -18.29
N PHE A 99 -8.41 2.93 -18.65
CA PHE A 99 -8.93 2.58 -19.97
C PHE A 99 -8.27 3.37 -21.11
N ILE A 100 -8.03 4.68 -20.93
CA ILE A 100 -7.34 5.51 -21.92
C ILE A 100 -5.91 5.01 -22.11
N ILE A 101 -5.17 4.81 -21.02
CA ILE A 101 -3.79 4.29 -21.07
C ILE A 101 -3.74 2.92 -21.72
N TYR A 102 -4.69 2.03 -21.39
CA TYR A 102 -4.84 0.72 -22.02
C TYR A 102 -4.94 0.83 -23.53
N LYS A 103 -5.81 1.72 -24.05
CA LYS A 103 -5.99 1.90 -25.50
C LYS A 103 -4.74 2.42 -26.18
N ILE A 104 -4.04 3.37 -25.56
CA ILE A 104 -2.79 3.93 -26.09
C ILE A 104 -1.70 2.84 -26.18
N ILE A 105 -1.46 2.10 -25.09
CA ILE A 105 -0.45 1.04 -25.07
C ILE A 105 -0.80 -0.07 -26.07
N PHE A 106 -2.07 -0.47 -26.11
CA PHE A 106 -2.54 -1.48 -27.06
C PHE A 106 -2.28 -1.06 -28.50
N LEU A 107 -2.60 0.17 -28.85
CA LEU A 107 -2.35 0.72 -30.19
C LEU A 107 -0.86 0.72 -30.53
N ILE A 108 0.00 1.17 -29.61
CA ILE A 108 1.45 1.18 -29.81
C ILE A 108 1.97 -0.24 -30.06
N LEU A 109 1.55 -1.21 -29.25
CA LEU A 109 1.98 -2.61 -29.41
C LEU A 109 1.45 -3.23 -30.71
N ASP A 110 0.22 -2.91 -31.12
CA ASP A 110 -0.37 -3.41 -32.36
C ASP A 110 0.38 -2.86 -33.59
N ILE A 111 0.70 -1.57 -33.58
CA ILE A 111 1.53 -0.92 -34.62
C ILE A 111 2.92 -1.57 -34.67
N LEU A 112 3.60 -1.70 -33.53
CA LEU A 112 4.93 -2.32 -33.48
C LEU A 112 4.91 -3.75 -34.04
N ASN A 113 3.92 -4.55 -33.67
CA ASN A 113 3.79 -5.93 -34.17
C ASN A 113 3.45 -5.97 -35.66
N SER A 114 2.65 -5.02 -36.16
CA SER A 114 2.33 -4.91 -37.59
C SER A 114 3.56 -4.65 -38.46
N ILE A 115 4.54 -3.91 -37.92
CA ILE A 115 5.79 -3.58 -38.61
C ILE A 115 6.83 -4.70 -38.45
N THR A 116 6.88 -5.34 -37.28
CA THR A 116 7.96 -6.28 -36.93
C THR A 116 7.54 -7.74 -37.04
N ILE A 117 6.59 -8.19 -36.22
CA ILE A 117 6.27 -9.61 -36.05
C ILE A 117 5.38 -10.14 -37.17
N TYR A 118 4.38 -9.38 -37.61
CA TYR A 118 3.40 -9.83 -38.60
C TYR A 118 4.03 -10.20 -39.95
N PRO A 119 4.96 -9.42 -40.53
CA PRO A 119 5.64 -9.79 -41.76
C PRO A 119 6.51 -11.05 -41.60
N ILE A 120 7.09 -11.26 -40.42
CA ILE A 120 7.89 -12.46 -40.12
C ILE A 120 6.99 -13.70 -40.09
N LEU A 121 5.82 -13.61 -39.46
CA LEU A 121 4.86 -14.72 -39.42
C LEU A 121 4.35 -15.11 -40.81
N ASP A 122 4.08 -14.12 -41.67
CA ASP A 122 3.63 -14.38 -43.05
C ASP A 122 4.73 -15.09 -43.86
N LYS A 123 5.97 -14.60 -43.79
CA LYS A 123 7.12 -15.26 -44.45
C LYS A 123 7.35 -16.68 -43.92
N LEU A 124 7.17 -16.90 -42.62
CA LEU A 124 7.30 -18.24 -42.04
C LEU A 124 6.18 -19.18 -42.49
N GLU A 125 4.96 -18.68 -42.70
CA GLU A 125 3.87 -19.50 -43.25
C GLU A 125 4.22 -20.01 -44.65
N ASP A 126 4.76 -19.15 -45.50
CA ASP A 126 5.22 -19.55 -46.85
C ASP A 126 6.32 -20.61 -46.80
N ILE A 127 7.32 -20.45 -45.91
CA ILE A 127 8.40 -21.43 -45.72
C ILE A 127 7.88 -22.78 -45.22
N LEU A 128 6.89 -22.75 -44.33
CA LEU A 128 6.32 -23.96 -43.71
C LEU A 128 5.25 -24.61 -44.59
N ARG A 129 4.74 -23.94 -45.62
CA ARG A 129 3.63 -24.39 -46.46
C ARG A 129 3.85 -25.79 -47.04
N ASP A 130 5.05 -26.06 -47.51
CA ASP A 130 5.40 -27.33 -48.17
C ASP A 130 5.99 -28.37 -47.20
N LYS A 131 6.07 -28.05 -45.90
CA LYS A 131 6.57 -28.97 -44.87
C LYS A 131 5.47 -29.91 -44.38
N GLY A 132 5.91 -31.08 -43.87
CA GLY A 132 5.01 -32.09 -43.30
C GLY A 132 4.19 -31.56 -42.12
N ASN A 133 3.01 -32.17 -41.91
CA ASN A 133 2.08 -31.76 -40.86
C ASN A 133 2.73 -31.70 -39.47
N ILE A 134 3.61 -32.65 -39.14
CA ILE A 134 4.29 -32.68 -37.84
C ILE A 134 5.15 -31.43 -37.60
N PHE A 135 5.87 -30.94 -38.63
CA PHE A 135 6.67 -29.72 -38.54
C PHE A 135 5.76 -28.51 -38.29
N LYS A 136 4.65 -28.37 -39.02
CA LYS A 136 3.69 -27.28 -38.79
C LYS A 136 3.12 -27.30 -37.37
N ARG A 137 2.86 -28.49 -36.80
CA ARG A 137 2.39 -28.64 -35.42
C ARG A 137 3.44 -28.21 -34.38
N ILE A 138 4.69 -28.62 -34.57
CA ILE A 138 5.80 -28.22 -33.68
C ILE A 138 5.96 -26.70 -33.69
N PHE A 139 5.95 -26.08 -34.87
CA PHE A 139 6.03 -24.62 -34.99
C PHE A 139 4.80 -23.92 -34.37
N GLY A 140 3.59 -24.45 -34.58
CA GLY A 140 2.38 -23.91 -33.92
C GLY A 140 2.46 -23.94 -32.38
N ALA A 141 3.01 -25.03 -31.82
CA ALA A 141 3.26 -25.17 -30.39
C ALA A 141 4.32 -24.17 -29.89
N LEU A 142 5.43 -24.03 -30.62
CA LEU A 142 6.56 -23.18 -30.26
C LEU A 142 6.17 -21.69 -30.24
N PHE A 143 5.42 -21.22 -31.23
CA PHE A 143 4.96 -19.83 -31.29
C PHE A 143 3.87 -19.50 -30.25
N ASN A 144 3.28 -20.49 -29.59
CA ASN A 144 2.35 -20.30 -28.48
C ASN A 144 3.02 -20.30 -27.09
N ILE A 145 4.34 -20.55 -27.01
CA ILE A 145 5.08 -20.49 -25.74
C ILE A 145 5.02 -19.09 -25.10
N PRO A 146 5.26 -17.97 -25.83
CA PRO A 146 5.15 -16.63 -25.24
C PRO A 146 3.77 -16.36 -24.63
N LYS A 147 2.70 -16.74 -25.33
CA LYS A 147 1.31 -16.65 -24.84
C LYS A 147 1.14 -17.41 -23.52
N SER A 148 1.68 -18.62 -23.46
CA SER A 148 1.60 -19.50 -22.30
C SER A 148 2.32 -18.91 -21.08
N ILE A 149 3.50 -18.32 -21.28
CA ILE A 149 4.23 -17.61 -20.24
C ILE A 149 3.41 -16.42 -19.73
N CYS A 150 2.87 -15.59 -20.62
CA CYS A 150 2.04 -14.44 -20.24
C CYS A 150 0.82 -14.85 -19.40
N TYR A 151 0.13 -15.93 -19.79
CA TYR A 151 -1.04 -16.42 -19.06
C TYR A 151 -0.69 -16.97 -17.68
N VAL A 152 0.42 -17.72 -17.58
CA VAL A 152 0.92 -18.20 -16.28
C VAL A 152 1.29 -17.04 -15.37
N LEU A 153 1.98 -16.03 -15.89
CA LEU A 153 2.31 -14.82 -15.12
C LEU A 153 1.06 -14.07 -14.66
N LEU A 154 0.06 -13.91 -15.55
CA LEU A 154 -1.21 -13.26 -15.21
C LEU A 154 -1.94 -14.02 -14.11
N ILE A 155 -2.09 -15.34 -14.24
CA ILE A 155 -2.77 -16.16 -13.22
C ILE A 155 -2.01 -16.15 -11.91
N ALA A 156 -0.68 -16.26 -11.93
CA ALA A 156 0.14 -16.17 -10.72
C ALA A 156 -0.03 -14.79 -10.03
N PHE A 157 -0.08 -13.71 -10.80
CA PHE A 157 -0.33 -12.36 -10.29
C PHE A 157 -1.73 -12.22 -9.70
N VAL A 158 -2.77 -12.72 -10.38
CA VAL A 158 -4.15 -12.72 -9.87
C VAL A 158 -4.29 -13.54 -8.59
N LEU A 159 -3.68 -14.73 -8.53
CA LEU A 159 -3.66 -15.56 -7.32
C LEU A 159 -2.95 -14.86 -6.16
N ASN A 160 -1.86 -14.13 -6.45
CA ASN A 160 -1.16 -13.33 -5.46
C ASN A 160 -2.06 -12.23 -4.87
N ILE A 161 -2.67 -11.42 -5.74
CA ILE A 161 -3.66 -10.40 -5.33
C ILE A 161 -4.80 -11.04 -4.53
N PHE A 162 -5.40 -12.10 -5.05
CA PHE A 162 -6.53 -12.76 -4.40
C PHE A 162 -6.17 -13.32 -3.02
N SER A 163 -4.94 -13.84 -2.86
CA SER A 163 -4.43 -14.30 -1.57
C SER A 163 -4.23 -13.17 -0.54
N MET A 164 -3.97 -11.94 -1.02
CA MET A 164 -3.89 -10.76 -0.14
C MET A 164 -5.27 -10.34 0.40
N PHE A 165 -6.31 -10.46 -0.43
CA PHE A 165 -7.67 -10.04 -0.05
C PHE A 165 -8.49 -11.13 0.65
N THR A 166 -8.20 -12.40 0.38
CA THR A 166 -8.90 -13.53 0.99
C THR A 166 -8.05 -14.13 2.10
N LYS A 167 -8.50 -13.98 3.36
CA LYS A 167 -7.92 -14.67 4.53
C LYS A 167 -8.26 -16.18 4.51
N ASN A 168 -7.89 -16.87 3.43
CA ASN A 168 -8.15 -18.29 3.24
C ASN A 168 -6.86 -19.09 3.48
N ASP A 169 -6.77 -19.69 4.66
CA ASP A 169 -5.59 -20.46 5.09
C ASP A 169 -5.31 -21.68 4.20
N THR A 170 -6.35 -22.25 3.59
CA THR A 170 -6.21 -23.39 2.67
C THR A 170 -5.58 -22.97 1.35
N LEU A 171 -6.04 -21.87 0.76
CA LEU A 171 -5.46 -21.32 -0.47
C LEU A 171 -3.99 -20.95 -0.25
N ASN A 172 -3.69 -20.27 0.87
CA ASN A 172 -2.33 -19.86 1.19
C ASN A 172 -1.38 -21.06 1.37
N LYS A 173 -1.84 -22.15 2.01
CA LYS A 173 -1.09 -23.41 2.10
C LYS A 173 -0.81 -24.02 0.71
N TYR A 174 -1.77 -23.95 -0.20
CA TYR A 174 -1.56 -24.42 -1.58
C TYR A 174 -0.60 -23.52 -2.37
N LEU A 175 -0.67 -22.20 -2.23
CA LEU A 175 0.27 -21.29 -2.88
C LEU A 175 1.70 -21.53 -2.37
N GLN A 176 1.89 -21.60 -1.05
CA GLN A 176 3.20 -21.83 -0.43
C GLN A 176 3.82 -23.18 -0.76
N SER A 177 3.01 -24.24 -0.89
CA SER A 177 3.51 -25.57 -1.24
C SER A 177 3.69 -25.80 -2.75
N SER A 178 3.30 -24.84 -3.60
CA SER A 178 3.49 -24.94 -5.05
C SER A 178 4.88 -24.47 -5.47
N LYS A 179 5.74 -25.41 -5.89
CA LYS A 179 7.09 -25.10 -6.41
C LYS A 179 7.05 -24.19 -7.64
N ILE A 180 6.12 -24.43 -8.57
CA ILE A 180 5.97 -23.64 -9.80
C ILE A 180 5.61 -22.20 -9.46
N TYR A 181 4.58 -22.00 -8.62
CA TYR A 181 4.16 -20.68 -8.17
C TYR A 181 5.31 -19.94 -7.47
N ASN A 182 5.99 -20.57 -6.53
CA ASN A 182 7.11 -19.95 -5.80
C ASN A 182 8.27 -19.53 -6.72
N ASN A 183 8.59 -20.34 -7.74
CA ASN A 183 9.65 -20.00 -8.70
C ASN A 183 9.25 -18.81 -9.57
N ILE A 184 8.01 -18.77 -10.08
CA ILE A 184 7.46 -17.63 -10.82
C ILE A 184 7.50 -16.38 -9.96
N CYS A 185 7.07 -16.49 -8.70
CA CYS A 185 7.14 -15.39 -7.74
C CYS A 185 8.58 -14.87 -7.62
N LYS A 186 9.56 -15.75 -7.36
CA LYS A 186 10.97 -15.33 -7.20
C LYS A 186 11.60 -14.70 -8.44
N GLN A 187 11.30 -15.22 -9.63
CA GLN A 187 11.99 -14.83 -10.87
C GLN A 187 11.30 -13.70 -11.62
N ALA A 188 9.98 -13.62 -11.56
CA ALA A 188 9.21 -12.68 -12.37
C ALA A 188 8.44 -11.66 -11.52
N ILE A 189 7.73 -12.10 -10.49
CA ILE A 189 6.88 -11.19 -9.70
C ILE A 189 7.75 -10.35 -8.77
N ILE A 190 8.60 -10.96 -7.94
CA ILE A 190 9.44 -10.30 -6.93
C ILE A 190 10.33 -9.21 -7.54
N PRO A 191 11.06 -9.43 -8.65
CA PRO A 191 11.90 -8.38 -9.25
C PRO A 191 11.08 -7.19 -9.80
N VAL A 192 9.92 -7.47 -10.39
CA VAL A 192 8.99 -6.43 -10.87
C VAL A 192 8.41 -5.66 -9.68
N THR A 193 8.05 -6.38 -8.60
CA THR A 193 7.56 -5.82 -7.34
C THR A 193 8.67 -5.35 -6.37
N ASN A 194 9.95 -5.45 -6.72
CA ASN A 194 11.07 -4.91 -5.93
C ASN A 194 11.90 -3.89 -6.72
N SER A 195 11.56 -3.63 -7.98
CA SER A 195 12.02 -2.44 -8.69
C SER A 195 11.54 -1.20 -7.93
N LYS A 196 12.26 -0.06 -8.03
CA LYS A 196 11.96 1.22 -7.33
C LYS A 196 10.51 1.73 -7.47
N ILE A 197 9.67 1.08 -8.30
CA ILE A 197 8.24 1.29 -8.49
C ILE A 197 7.40 0.62 -7.40
N ALA A 198 7.83 -0.52 -6.85
CA ALA A 198 7.06 -1.28 -5.86
C ALA A 198 7.59 -1.16 -4.42
N GLN A 199 8.74 -0.52 -4.23
CA GLN A 199 9.02 0.25 -3.01
C GLN A 199 8.12 1.51 -2.89
N LYS A 200 7.40 1.88 -3.97
CA LYS A 200 6.38 2.94 -4.00
C LYS A 200 4.94 2.39 -4.15
N LEU A 201 4.77 1.09 -4.36
CA LEU A 201 3.53 0.44 -3.92
C LEU A 201 3.58 0.47 -2.40
N PRO A 202 2.46 0.75 -1.75
CA PRO A 202 2.46 0.83 -0.32
C PRO A 202 2.75 -0.54 0.31
N ASN A 203 4.00 -0.78 0.68
CA ASN A 203 4.28 -1.31 2.01
C ASN A 203 3.93 -0.21 3.03
N ILE A 204 2.68 0.26 3.01
CA ILE A 204 2.17 1.07 4.10
C ILE A 204 2.07 0.05 5.23
N ILE A 205 3.05 0.11 6.12
CA ILE A 205 2.98 -0.25 7.53
C ILE A 205 2.57 -1.70 7.82
N ASN A 206 3.56 -2.59 7.91
CA ASN A 206 3.42 -3.79 8.74
C ASN A 206 3.28 -3.33 10.20
N ASN A 207 2.15 -3.68 10.80
CA ASN A 207 1.76 -3.68 12.21
C ASN A 207 2.86 -3.10 13.15
N SER A 208 2.69 -1.91 13.71
CA SER A 208 3.78 -1.22 14.46
C SER A 208 3.39 -0.75 15.85
N PHE A 209 2.22 -1.16 16.31
CA PHE A 209 1.68 -0.76 17.59
C PHE A 209 1.27 -1.97 18.41
N LYS A 210 1.94 -2.16 19.55
CA LYS A 210 1.67 -3.26 20.48
C LYS A 210 1.42 -2.73 21.89
N ILE A 211 0.27 -3.12 22.44
CA ILE A 211 -0.12 -2.84 23.82
C ILE A 211 0.12 -4.11 24.64
N VAL A 212 0.94 -4.00 25.68
CA VAL A 212 1.16 -5.08 26.65
C VAL A 212 0.67 -4.62 28.02
N VAL A 213 -0.34 -5.32 28.53
CA VAL A 213 -0.84 -5.11 29.89
C VAL A 213 -0.07 -6.03 30.82
N LYS A 214 0.64 -5.48 31.82
CA LYS A 214 1.29 -6.28 32.87
C LYS A 214 0.59 -6.02 34.20
N GLU A 215 0.10 -7.08 34.84
CA GLU A 215 -0.33 -7.05 36.23
C GLU A 215 0.90 -7.21 37.14
N GLU A 216 1.02 -6.42 38.20
CA GLU A 216 2.08 -6.63 39.19
C GLU A 216 1.88 -7.99 39.88
N ALA A 217 2.87 -8.88 39.76
CA ALA A 217 3.00 -10.03 40.64
C ALA A 217 3.47 -9.50 42.00
N GLY A 218 2.55 -9.43 42.97
CA GLY A 218 2.84 -9.02 44.33
C GLY A 218 3.96 -9.88 44.94
N LYS A 219 4.97 -9.21 45.51
CA LYS A 219 5.92 -9.84 46.43
C LYS A 219 5.13 -10.39 47.63
N ASN A 220 5.44 -11.62 48.00
CA ASN A 220 4.97 -12.32 49.20
C ASN A 220 4.82 -11.38 50.41
N SER A 221 3.59 -11.21 50.87
CA SER A 221 3.25 -10.93 52.27
C SER A 221 1.80 -11.34 52.51
N SER A 222 1.62 -12.06 53.61
CA SER A 222 0.39 -12.64 54.14
C SER A 222 -0.73 -11.60 54.38
N GLN A 223 -1.97 -12.11 54.39
CA GLN A 223 -3.21 -11.56 54.97
C GLN A 223 -4.10 -10.61 54.13
N GLN A 224 -5.28 -11.18 53.82
CA GLN A 224 -6.64 -10.64 53.81
C GLN A 224 -6.98 -9.32 53.08
N ASN A 225 -7.84 -9.50 52.07
CA ASN A 225 -9.00 -8.69 51.68
C ASN A 225 -8.83 -7.16 51.60
N ASN A 226 -8.58 -6.66 50.38
CA ASN A 226 -9.30 -5.51 49.81
C ASN A 226 -9.17 -5.50 48.28
N PHE A 227 -10.26 -5.84 47.58
CA PHE A 227 -10.40 -5.67 46.13
C PHE A 227 -10.76 -4.20 45.81
N LYS A 228 -9.77 -3.31 45.83
CA LYS A 228 -9.80 -1.99 45.20
C LYS A 228 -8.36 -1.52 45.08
N ASP A 229 -7.96 -1.09 43.88
CA ASP A 229 -6.61 -0.59 43.51
C ASP A 229 -5.55 -1.62 43.09
N LYS A 230 -5.90 -2.53 42.16
CA LYS A 230 -4.87 -3.07 41.24
C LYS A 230 -4.52 -1.99 40.21
N LYS A 231 -3.38 -1.29 40.39
CA LYS A 231 -2.83 -0.36 39.37
C LYS A 231 -2.29 -1.17 38.19
N THR A 232 -3.13 -1.39 37.17
CA THR A 232 -2.70 -1.99 35.91
C THR A 232 -1.80 -1.02 35.15
N ILE A 233 -0.53 -1.38 34.93
CA ILE A 233 0.40 -0.59 34.11
C ILE A 233 0.32 -1.06 32.66
N VAL A 234 -0.04 -0.16 31.77
CA VAL A 234 -0.16 -0.42 30.33
C VAL A 234 1.09 0.09 29.62
N TYR A 235 1.79 -0.82 28.94
CA TYR A 235 2.97 -0.49 28.15
C TYR A 235 2.62 -0.42 26.66
N TYR A 236 3.10 0.63 26.01
CA TYR A 236 2.98 0.90 24.60
C TYR A 236 4.37 0.84 23.98
N ASN A 237 4.63 -0.17 23.15
CA ASN A 237 5.93 -0.37 22.50
C ASN A 237 7.13 -0.37 23.47
N GLY A 238 6.93 -0.88 24.70
CA GLY A 238 7.98 -1.00 25.72
C GLY A 238 8.06 0.14 26.73
N VAL A 239 7.31 1.23 26.56
CA VAL A 239 7.30 2.39 27.47
C VAL A 239 5.88 2.67 27.99
N THR A 240 5.74 3.36 29.11
CA THR A 240 4.42 3.84 29.56
C THR A 240 3.97 5.03 28.72
N LEU A 241 2.69 5.39 28.80
CA LEU A 241 2.16 6.53 28.07
C LEU A 241 2.80 7.85 28.54
N GLU A 242 2.97 8.00 29.85
CA GLU A 242 3.60 9.15 30.51
C GLU A 242 5.07 9.28 30.11
N GLU A 243 5.78 8.16 29.96
CA GLU A 243 7.15 8.14 29.46
C GLU A 243 7.20 8.49 27.97
N GLY A 244 6.31 7.92 27.16
CA GLY A 244 6.24 8.15 25.73
C GLY A 244 6.02 9.62 25.37
N ILE A 245 5.10 10.30 26.05
CA ILE A 245 4.78 11.72 25.81
C ILE A 245 5.72 12.70 26.51
N LYS A 246 6.72 12.21 27.25
CA LYS A 246 7.63 13.07 28.01
C LYS A 246 8.36 14.01 27.06
N SER A 247 8.25 15.32 27.33
CA SER A 247 8.94 16.36 26.57
C SER A 247 10.18 16.89 27.32
N ASN A 248 10.93 17.78 26.69
CA ASN A 248 12.06 18.50 27.27
C ASN A 248 12.10 19.97 26.81
N LYS A 249 13.02 20.77 27.37
CA LYS A 249 13.15 22.20 27.01
C LYS A 249 13.40 22.42 25.51
N GLN A 250 14.17 21.54 24.86
CA GLN A 250 14.48 21.65 23.44
C GLN A 250 13.24 21.48 22.57
N ILE A 251 12.45 20.42 22.79
CA ILE A 251 11.19 20.17 22.08
C ILE A 251 10.20 21.30 22.34
N ASN A 252 10.06 21.74 23.60
CA ASN A 252 9.12 22.79 23.97
C ASN A 252 9.46 24.13 23.31
N ASN A 253 10.74 24.52 23.30
CA ASN A 253 11.17 25.76 22.66
C ASN A 253 11.01 25.68 21.14
N PHE A 254 11.39 24.54 20.56
CA PHE A 254 11.24 24.30 19.13
C PHE A 254 9.77 24.36 18.70
N ALA A 255 8.88 23.68 19.41
CA ALA A 255 7.45 23.65 19.10
C ALA A 255 6.78 25.03 19.21
N ARG A 256 7.14 25.82 20.22
CA ARG A 256 6.62 27.19 20.38
C ARG A 256 7.11 28.13 19.28
N HIS A 257 8.38 28.01 18.89
CA HIS A 257 8.93 28.82 17.80
C HIS A 257 8.32 28.41 16.45
N LEU A 258 8.23 27.11 16.18
CA LEU A 258 7.67 26.57 14.94
C LEU A 258 6.23 27.04 14.70
N ALA A 259 5.39 27.04 15.73
CA ALA A 259 3.97 27.38 15.63
C ALA A 259 3.67 28.85 15.97
N ALA A 260 4.68 29.72 16.10
CA ALA A 260 4.51 31.10 16.55
C ALA A 260 3.73 31.98 15.56
N GLU A 261 3.73 31.63 14.28
CA GLU A 261 3.10 32.44 13.22
C GLU A 261 1.56 32.35 13.21
N ASP A 262 0.98 31.34 13.85
CA ASP A 262 -0.48 31.16 13.90
C ASP A 262 -1.00 31.39 15.32
N ALA A 263 -2.09 32.12 15.45
CA ALA A 263 -2.70 32.41 16.75
C ALA A 263 -3.68 31.31 17.20
N THR A 264 -4.24 30.54 16.26
CA THR A 264 -5.33 29.59 16.52
C THR A 264 -4.81 28.22 16.93
N SER A 265 -5.54 27.50 17.78
CA SER A 265 -5.15 26.13 18.15
C SER A 265 -5.11 25.22 16.92
N LYS A 266 -6.03 25.42 15.98
CA LYS A 266 -6.10 24.64 14.72
C LYS A 266 -4.88 24.88 13.84
N GLY A 267 -4.53 26.14 13.58
CA GLY A 267 -3.41 26.48 12.72
C GLY A 267 -2.07 26.05 13.31
N LYS A 268 -1.86 26.26 14.62
CA LYS A 268 -0.67 25.75 15.32
C LYS A 268 -0.56 24.22 15.23
N ALA A 269 -1.66 23.51 15.47
CA ALA A 269 -1.69 22.04 15.35
C ALA A 269 -1.36 21.58 13.92
N LYS A 270 -1.84 22.31 12.90
CA LYS A 270 -1.57 22.03 11.49
C LYS A 270 -0.08 22.20 11.15
N ILE A 271 0.54 23.28 11.62
CA ILE A 271 1.98 23.52 11.41
C ILE A 271 2.82 22.40 12.06
N ILE A 272 2.47 21.99 13.28
CA ILE A 272 3.15 20.87 13.98
C ILE A 272 2.97 19.57 13.20
N TYR A 273 1.75 19.28 12.76
CA TYR A 273 1.42 18.10 11.95
C TYR A 273 2.25 18.04 10.65
N ASP A 274 2.32 19.15 9.91
CA ASP A 274 3.06 19.25 8.65
C ASP A 274 4.56 19.05 8.88
N TRP A 275 5.11 19.65 9.94
CA TRP A 275 6.52 19.50 10.27
C TRP A 275 6.86 18.05 10.63
N ILE A 276 6.08 17.39 11.49
CA ILE A 276 6.31 15.99 11.87
C ILE A 276 6.19 15.09 10.64
N GLY A 277 5.11 15.21 9.87
CA GLY A 277 4.86 14.38 8.70
C GLY A 277 5.94 14.53 7.61
N THR A 278 6.53 15.72 7.50
CA THR A 278 7.60 16.00 6.55
C THR A 278 8.97 15.53 7.05
N ASN A 279 9.28 15.73 8.33
CA ASN A 279 10.65 15.60 8.85
C ASN A 279 10.93 14.29 9.57
N ILE A 280 9.89 13.52 9.95
CA ILE A 280 10.08 12.22 10.58
C ILE A 280 9.99 11.13 9.51
N SER A 281 10.93 10.19 9.56
CA SER A 281 10.96 9.00 8.72
C SER A 281 10.33 7.82 9.44
N TYR A 282 9.66 6.95 8.69
CA TYR A 282 9.02 5.79 9.27
C TYR A 282 10.04 4.66 9.43
N ASP A 283 10.15 4.10 10.64
CA ASP A 283 11.15 3.09 11.00
C ASP A 283 10.56 1.67 10.86
N HIS A 284 10.74 1.08 9.68
CA HIS A 284 10.23 -0.25 9.39
C HIS A 284 10.92 -1.36 10.22
N ASP A 285 12.23 -1.22 10.49
CA ASP A 285 12.98 -2.19 11.28
C ASP A 285 12.53 -2.17 12.74
N LYS A 286 12.28 -0.97 13.28
CA LYS A 286 11.71 -0.80 14.62
C LYS A 286 10.31 -1.40 14.70
N ALA A 287 9.46 -1.17 13.69
CA ALA A 287 8.12 -1.77 13.64
C ALA A 287 8.20 -3.31 13.71
N GLU A 288 9.07 -3.94 12.92
CA GLU A 288 9.25 -5.40 12.94
C GLU A 288 9.76 -5.91 14.30
N LYS A 289 10.71 -5.21 14.92
CA LYS A 289 11.24 -5.55 16.26
C LYS A 289 10.15 -5.49 17.33
N VAL A 290 9.35 -4.42 17.35
CA VAL A 290 8.24 -4.24 18.30
C VAL A 290 7.20 -5.36 18.16
N LEU A 291 6.92 -5.82 16.94
CA LEU A 291 6.01 -6.96 16.75
C LEU A 291 6.53 -8.27 17.32
N LYS A 292 7.84 -8.50 17.22
CA LYS A 292 8.52 -9.70 17.74
C LYS A 292 8.84 -9.59 19.24
N ASP A 293 8.15 -8.71 19.98
CA ASP A 293 8.37 -8.45 21.40
C ASP A 293 9.78 -7.96 21.76
N ASN A 294 10.52 -7.43 20.79
CA ASN A 294 11.81 -6.80 21.04
C ASN A 294 11.63 -5.31 21.35
N PHE A 295 11.39 -5.03 22.63
CA PHE A 295 11.19 -3.67 23.16
C PHE A 295 12.50 -2.97 23.58
N GLN A 296 13.68 -3.47 23.17
CA GLN A 296 14.96 -2.80 23.47
C GLN A 296 15.16 -1.50 22.64
N VAL A 297 14.21 -1.17 21.77
CA VAL A 297 14.18 0.04 20.94
C VAL A 297 13.53 1.20 21.71
N LYS A 298 14.20 2.35 21.77
CA LYS A 298 13.68 3.55 22.45
C LYS A 298 12.44 4.10 21.71
N SER A 299 11.36 4.36 22.44
CA SER A 299 10.10 4.90 21.90
C SER A 299 9.67 6.18 22.63
N GLY A 300 8.89 7.03 21.96
CA GLY A 300 8.36 8.29 22.51
C GLY A 300 8.88 9.57 21.85
N ALA A 301 8.44 10.71 22.37
CA ALA A 301 8.68 12.04 21.81
C ALA A 301 10.18 12.40 21.71
N ILE A 302 10.92 12.23 22.81
CA ILE A 302 12.36 12.56 22.87
C ILE A 302 13.20 11.74 21.88
N PRO A 303 13.15 10.39 21.88
CA PRO A 303 13.97 9.63 20.94
C PRO A 303 13.64 9.96 19.49
N THR A 304 12.36 10.15 19.15
CA THR A 304 11.93 10.45 17.77
C THR A 304 12.27 11.87 17.33
N PHE A 305 12.19 12.86 18.22
CA PHE A 305 12.66 14.20 17.90
C PHE A 305 14.15 14.23 17.57
N ASN A 306 14.96 13.44 18.28
CA ASN A 306 16.40 13.37 18.10
C ASN A 306 16.82 12.55 16.87
N SER A 307 16.22 11.37 16.69
CA SER A 307 16.56 10.45 15.60
C SER A 307 15.93 10.85 14.26
N LYS A 308 14.89 11.69 14.28
CA LYS A 308 14.00 11.97 13.13
C LYS A 308 13.40 10.69 12.53
N SER A 309 13.21 9.66 13.37
CA SER A 309 12.70 8.35 12.97
C SER A 309 11.80 7.74 14.04
N GLY A 310 10.77 7.02 13.65
CA GLY A 310 9.86 6.33 14.58
C GLY A 310 8.73 5.58 13.89
N ILE A 311 7.81 5.05 14.68
CA ILE A 311 6.56 4.39 14.25
C ILE A 311 5.33 5.14 14.78
N CYS A 312 4.11 4.72 14.44
CA CYS A 312 2.87 5.46 14.71
C CYS A 312 2.73 6.01 16.14
N PHE A 313 3.07 5.21 17.15
CA PHE A 313 3.07 5.64 18.54
C PHE A 313 4.07 6.77 18.82
N ASP A 314 5.25 6.71 18.22
CA ASP A 314 6.28 7.73 18.41
C ASP A 314 5.89 9.06 17.76
N TYR A 315 5.31 9.00 16.55
CA TYR A 315 4.76 10.17 15.87
C TYR A 315 3.70 10.81 16.74
N SER A 316 2.78 9.99 17.27
CA SER A 316 1.70 10.45 18.12
C SER A 316 2.20 11.07 19.42
N CYS A 317 3.22 10.46 20.05
CA CYS A 317 3.86 10.97 21.26
C CYS A 317 4.55 12.32 21.00
N LEU A 318 5.29 12.45 19.91
CA LEU A 318 5.97 13.69 19.55
C LEU A 318 4.96 14.80 19.26
N PHE A 319 3.88 14.48 18.53
CA PHE A 319 2.80 15.43 18.25
C PHE A 319 2.15 15.92 19.53
N ILE A 320 1.84 15.02 20.48
CA ILE A 320 1.32 15.38 21.81
C ILE A 320 2.29 16.30 22.55
N ALA A 321 3.58 15.96 22.61
CA ALA A 321 4.58 16.77 23.29
C ALA A 321 4.67 18.20 22.73
N MET A 322 4.61 18.35 21.40
CA MET A 322 4.66 19.65 20.73
C MET A 322 3.35 20.44 20.87
N CYS A 323 2.19 19.78 20.87
CA CYS A 323 0.89 20.42 21.12
C CYS A 323 0.80 20.96 22.55
N ARG A 324 1.20 20.14 23.54
CA ARG A 324 1.22 20.55 24.96
C ARG A 324 2.13 21.76 25.21
N ALA A 325 3.24 21.88 24.48
CA ALA A 325 4.11 23.05 24.58
C ALA A 325 3.48 24.35 24.05
N ASN A 326 2.40 24.25 23.29
CA ASN A 326 1.63 25.36 22.71
C ASN A 326 0.24 25.50 23.35
N ASP A 327 0.00 24.88 24.50
CA ASP A 327 -1.29 24.88 25.22
C ASP A 327 -2.46 24.35 24.37
N ILE A 328 -2.17 23.43 23.44
CA ILE A 328 -3.15 22.78 22.59
C ILE A 328 -3.59 21.48 23.25
N LYS A 329 -4.88 21.40 23.59
CA LYS A 329 -5.48 20.21 24.19
C LYS A 329 -5.50 19.04 23.20
N VAL A 330 -4.94 17.92 23.58
CA VAL A 330 -4.62 16.81 22.66
C VAL A 330 -4.85 15.45 23.31
N ARG A 331 -5.28 14.47 22.52
CA ARG A 331 -5.50 13.08 22.95
C ARG A 331 -4.65 12.13 22.13
N LEU A 332 -4.26 11.02 22.76
CA LEU A 332 -3.80 9.82 22.06
C LEU A 332 -5.01 8.93 21.80
N VAL A 333 -5.17 8.51 20.55
CA VAL A 333 -6.18 7.54 20.14
C VAL A 333 -5.48 6.31 19.60
N THR A 334 -6.03 5.16 19.95
CA THR A 334 -5.59 3.85 19.47
C THR A 334 -6.73 3.18 18.72
N GLY A 335 -6.41 2.28 17.81
CA GLY A 335 -7.40 1.55 17.04
C GLY A 335 -6.76 0.78 15.90
N GLU A 336 -7.45 0.73 14.77
CA GLU A 336 -6.96 0.08 13.56
C GLU A 336 -6.83 1.08 12.41
N GLY A 337 -5.69 1.08 11.73
CA GLY A 337 -5.44 1.83 10.49
C GLY A 337 -5.40 0.89 9.29
N PHE A 338 -6.00 1.27 8.16
CA PHE A 338 -5.91 0.50 6.93
C PHE A 338 -4.65 0.87 6.17
N ASN A 339 -3.78 -0.12 5.98
CA ASN A 339 -2.45 0.07 5.46
C ASN A 339 -2.37 -0.14 3.94
N GLY A 340 -3.51 -0.05 3.23
CA GLY A 340 -3.62 -0.39 1.81
C GLY A 340 -3.76 -1.89 1.51
N VAL A 341 -3.43 -2.78 2.46
CA VAL A 341 -3.52 -4.25 2.30
C VAL A 341 -4.37 -4.89 3.40
N SER A 342 -4.25 -4.44 4.64
CA SER A 342 -4.91 -5.00 5.81
C SER A 342 -5.15 -3.94 6.89
N TRP A 343 -6.05 -4.24 7.82
CA TRP A 343 -6.25 -3.44 9.03
C TRP A 343 -5.21 -3.85 10.07
N VAL A 344 -4.42 -2.88 10.53
CA VAL A 344 -3.31 -3.07 11.47
C VAL A 344 -3.51 -2.20 12.70
N SER A 345 -2.94 -2.63 13.82
CA SER A 345 -2.93 -1.84 15.06
C SER A 345 -2.23 -0.50 14.81
N HIS A 346 -2.87 0.59 15.24
CA HIS A 346 -2.43 1.95 14.92
C HIS A 346 -2.69 2.91 16.06
N ALA A 347 -1.93 4.01 16.08
CA ALA A 347 -2.06 5.10 17.02
C ALA A 347 -1.99 6.44 16.28
N TRP A 348 -2.88 7.36 16.65
CA TRP A 348 -2.96 8.71 16.10
C TRP A 348 -3.44 9.69 17.17
N ASN A 349 -3.75 10.93 16.78
CA ASN A 349 -4.13 11.99 17.70
C ASN A 349 -5.51 12.56 17.43
N GLN A 350 -6.08 13.16 18.47
CA GLN A 350 -7.15 14.14 18.32
C GLN A 350 -6.75 15.44 18.98
N VAL A 351 -7.15 16.56 18.38
CA VAL A 351 -6.92 17.90 18.91
C VAL A 351 -8.27 18.56 19.16
N TYR A 352 -8.45 19.17 20.33
CA TYR A 352 -9.64 19.97 20.59
C TYR A 352 -9.44 21.36 19.98
N ILE A 353 -10.42 21.81 19.20
CA ILE A 353 -10.43 23.13 18.58
C ILE A 353 -11.47 23.97 19.32
N PRO A 354 -11.06 24.83 20.28
CA PRO A 354 -12.00 25.62 21.08
C PRO A 354 -12.92 26.50 20.23
N GLU A 355 -12.39 27.03 19.13
CA GLU A 355 -13.11 27.91 18.20
C GLU A 355 -14.26 27.19 17.48
N GLU A 356 -14.19 25.86 17.39
CA GLU A 356 -15.21 25.02 16.74
C GLU A 356 -15.98 24.12 17.73
N GLY A 357 -15.60 24.12 19.01
CA GLY A 357 -16.25 23.31 20.04
C GLY A 357 -16.16 21.79 19.82
N ARG A 358 -15.16 21.30 19.06
CA ARG A 358 -15.06 19.88 18.69
C ARG A 358 -13.64 19.34 18.66
N TRP A 359 -13.54 18.02 18.69
CA TRP A 359 -12.29 17.29 18.46
C TRP A 359 -12.10 17.00 16.97
N ILE A 360 -10.90 17.24 16.47
CA ILE A 360 -10.49 16.90 15.10
C ILE A 360 -9.52 15.73 15.12
N ASN A 361 -9.58 14.85 14.13
CA ASN A 361 -8.62 13.76 13.97
C ASN A 361 -7.34 14.26 13.28
N VAL A 362 -6.18 13.83 13.77
CA VAL A 362 -4.87 14.19 13.23
C VAL A 362 -3.95 12.95 13.26
N ASP A 363 -3.40 12.56 12.11
CA ASP A 363 -2.42 11.46 12.04
C ASP A 363 -1.18 11.85 11.24
N PRO A 364 -0.11 12.31 11.92
CA PRO A 364 1.15 12.65 11.28
C PRO A 364 1.86 11.46 10.62
N THR A 365 1.55 10.22 11.03
CA THR A 365 2.16 9.00 10.48
C THR A 365 1.73 8.79 9.03
N PHE A 366 0.46 9.05 8.74
CA PHE A 366 -0.13 8.85 7.41
C PHE A 366 0.07 10.05 6.46
N TYR A 367 0.75 11.13 6.91
CA TYR A 367 1.02 12.35 6.13
C TYR A 367 1.56 12.09 4.72
N LYS A 368 2.52 11.16 4.58
CA LYS A 368 3.10 10.81 3.26
C LYS A 368 2.10 10.09 2.33
N GLY A 369 1.00 9.58 2.87
CA GLY A 369 -0.11 8.96 2.13
C GLY A 369 -1.24 9.93 1.75
N GLY A 370 -1.17 11.20 2.18
CA GLY A 370 -2.14 12.25 1.91
C GLY A 370 -2.38 13.17 3.10
N ASN A 371 -3.35 14.07 2.99
CA ASN A 371 -3.78 14.89 4.13
C ASN A 371 -4.58 14.03 5.13
N TYR A 372 -4.17 14.05 6.39
CA TYR A 372 -4.80 13.43 7.57
C TYR A 372 -4.92 14.43 8.73
N PHE A 373 -5.23 15.68 8.40
CA PHE A 373 -5.59 16.71 9.36
C PHE A 373 -7.06 17.12 9.16
N ASP A 374 -7.92 16.76 10.11
CA ASP A 374 -9.36 17.11 10.13
C ASP A 374 -10.13 16.76 8.85
N THR A 375 -9.97 15.51 8.39
CA THR A 375 -10.49 15.05 7.11
C THR A 375 -11.43 13.86 7.27
N LYS A 376 -12.48 13.82 6.45
CA LYS A 376 -13.44 12.70 6.39
C LYS A 376 -12.82 11.38 5.94
N ARG A 377 -11.58 11.41 5.42
CA ARG A 377 -10.83 10.21 5.04
C ARG A 377 -10.62 9.25 6.21
N PHE A 378 -10.55 9.77 7.44
CA PHE A 378 -10.44 8.94 8.65
C PHE A 378 -11.52 7.86 8.73
N ASP A 379 -12.74 8.11 8.26
CA ASP A 379 -13.83 7.13 8.34
C ASP A 379 -13.62 5.91 7.42
N ILE A 380 -12.68 6.01 6.47
CA ILE A 380 -12.39 5.00 5.45
C ILE A 380 -11.24 4.10 5.88
N ASP A 381 -10.20 4.69 6.49
CA ASP A 381 -8.94 4.00 6.79
C ASP A 381 -8.54 4.05 8.27
N HIS A 382 -9.40 4.55 9.17
CA HIS A 382 -9.25 4.44 10.61
C HIS A 382 -10.54 3.92 11.25
N ARG A 383 -10.43 2.97 12.19
CA ARG A 383 -11.61 2.43 12.89
C ARG A 383 -11.29 1.94 14.29
N LYS A 384 -12.35 1.59 15.02
CA LYS A 384 -12.29 1.08 16.40
C LYS A 384 -11.48 2.01 17.32
N SER A 385 -11.73 3.31 17.20
CA SER A 385 -11.04 4.33 17.97
C SER A 385 -11.32 4.17 19.47
N GLN A 386 -10.26 4.22 20.26
CA GLN A 386 -10.30 4.23 21.71
C GLN A 386 -9.31 5.27 22.23
N ILE A 387 -9.79 6.16 23.10
CA ILE A 387 -8.94 7.18 23.73
C ILE A 387 -8.03 6.47 24.72
N ALA A 388 -6.72 6.54 24.48
CA ALA A 388 -5.70 5.98 25.35
C ALA A 388 -5.20 6.99 26.40
N GLY A 389 -5.29 8.29 26.11
CA GLY A 389 -4.98 9.36 27.05
C GLY A 389 -5.34 10.74 26.52
N GLU A 390 -5.43 11.73 27.42
CA GLU A 390 -5.84 13.11 27.16
C GLU A 390 -4.97 14.07 28.00
N TRP A 391 -4.55 15.19 27.41
CA TRP A 391 -3.76 16.24 28.06
C TRP A 391 -4.21 17.63 27.66
#